data_AF-A0A2N2Y353-F1
#
_entry.id   AF-A0A2N2Y353-F1
#
_cell.length_a   1.000
_cell.length_b   1.000
_cell.length_c   1.000
_cell.angle_alpha   90.00
_cell.angle_beta   90.00
_cell.angle_gamma   90.00
#
_symmetry.space_group_name_H-M   'P 1'
#
loop_
_entity.id
_entity.type
_entity.pdbx_description
1 polymer ?
#
loop_
_entity_poly.entity_id
_entity_poly.type
_entity_poly.pdbx_seq_one_letter_code
_entity_poly.pdbx_strand_id
1 'polypeptide(L)'
;MKKTLFLILFFSISILGYSQDITREKNDLVDVGTAELKNGKVIISCKKCIDPENYFVIITPNIDPVELFVSEKRNESFVVESRSSQSGKFDYIVFVKSSVTISTNKKMQ
;
A
#
# COMPACT_ATOMS: atom_id res chain seq x y z
N MET A 1 16.99 42.83 -40.38
CA MET A 1 17.54 41.48 -40.11
C MET A 1 17.64 41.12 -38.62
N LYS A 2 17.79 42.07 -37.66
CA LYS A 2 17.89 41.74 -36.22
C LYS A 2 16.56 41.31 -35.56
N LYS A 3 15.40 41.71 -36.11
CA LYS A 3 14.07 41.43 -35.53
C LYS A 3 13.64 39.96 -35.68
N THR A 4 14.12 39.26 -36.70
CA THR A 4 13.82 37.84 -36.95
C THR A 4 14.54 36.90 -35.97
N LEU A 5 15.73 37.29 -35.48
CA LEU A 5 16.50 36.48 -34.52
C LEU A 5 15.79 36.37 -33.16
N PHE A 6 15.13 37.45 -32.73
CA PHE A 6 14.41 37.51 -31.46
C PHE A 6 13.18 36.59 -31.43
N LEU A 7 12.53 36.42 -32.58
CA LEU A 7 11.30 35.64 -32.73
C LEU A 7 11.58 34.13 -32.64
N ILE A 8 12.73 33.69 -33.16
CA ILE A 8 13.21 32.31 -33.07
C ILE A 8 13.61 31.97 -31.62
N LEU A 9 14.26 32.91 -30.92
CA LEU A 9 14.65 32.74 -29.52
C LEU A 9 13.43 32.58 -28.60
N PHE A 10 12.35 33.33 -28.86
CA PHE A 10 11.12 33.25 -28.07
C PHE A 10 10.39 31.92 -28.27
N PHE A 11 10.40 31.39 -29.51
CA PHE A 11 9.80 30.09 -29.82
C PHE A 11 10.56 28.91 -29.20
N SER A 12 11.88 29.01 -29.06
CA SER A 12 12.70 27.94 -28.46
C SER A 12 12.47 27.77 -26.95
N ILE A 13 12.03 28.80 -26.24
CA ILE A 13 11.81 28.75 -24.78
C ILE A 13 10.47 28.09 -24.44
N SER A 14 9.49 28.10 -25.35
CA SER A 14 8.15 27.54 -25.14
C SER A 14 8.09 26.01 -25.20
N ILE A 15 9.18 25.34 -25.59
CA ILE A 15 9.24 23.87 -25.78
C ILE A 15 9.72 23.14 -24.52
N LEU A 16 9.98 23.86 -23.41
CA LEU A 16 10.20 23.22 -22.11
C LEU A 16 8.87 22.60 -21.63
N GLY A 17 8.65 21.36 -22.06
CA GLY A 17 7.47 20.57 -21.72
C GLY A 17 7.33 20.44 -20.22
N TYR A 18 6.14 20.77 -19.72
CA TYR A 18 5.74 20.49 -18.34
C TYR A 18 5.64 18.96 -18.16
N SER A 19 6.67 18.33 -17.60
CA SER A 19 6.52 17.02 -16.98
C SER A 19 5.76 17.23 -15.67
N GLN A 20 4.51 16.77 -15.60
CA GLN A 20 3.78 16.68 -14.35
C GLN A 20 4.02 15.29 -13.76
N ASP A 21 4.58 15.27 -12.56
CA ASP A 21 4.67 14.07 -11.73
C ASP A 21 3.35 13.88 -10.98
N ILE A 22 2.67 12.77 -11.23
CA ILE A 22 1.44 12.41 -10.53
C ILE A 22 1.79 11.31 -9.52
N THR A 23 1.65 11.61 -8.24
CA THR A 23 1.76 10.60 -7.17
C THR A 23 0.42 9.91 -7.00
N ARG A 24 0.41 8.57 -7.08
CA ARG A 24 -0.77 7.74 -6.81
C ARG A 24 -0.48 6.78 -5.65
N GLU A 25 -1.51 6.53 -4.85
CA GLU A 25 -1.45 5.45 -3.86
C GLU A 25 -1.66 4.10 -4.56
N LYS A 26 -0.85 3.11 -4.16
CA LYS A 26 -0.89 1.73 -4.64
C LYS A 26 -0.87 0.79 -3.44
N ASN A 27 -1.78 -0.18 -3.44
CA ASN A 27 -1.81 -1.24 -2.44
C ASN A 27 -1.27 -2.53 -3.06
N ASP A 28 -0.17 -3.04 -2.51
CA ASP A 28 0.45 -4.27 -2.96
C ASP A 28 0.14 -5.42 -2.00
N LEU A 29 -0.29 -6.55 -2.55
CA LEU A 29 -0.47 -7.79 -1.78
C LEU A 29 0.90 -8.34 -1.39
N VAL A 30 1.13 -8.57 -0.10
CA VAL A 30 2.43 -9.04 0.41
C VAL A 30 2.36 -10.40 1.06
N ASP A 31 1.27 -10.73 1.73
CA ASP A 31 1.10 -12.05 2.33
C ASP A 31 -0.35 -12.51 2.37
N VAL A 32 -0.52 -13.83 2.34
CA VAL A 32 -1.80 -14.52 2.47
C VAL A 32 -1.54 -15.80 3.24
N GLY A 33 -2.43 -16.12 4.17
CA GLY A 33 -2.35 -17.39 4.88
C GLY A 33 -3.58 -17.70 5.70
N THR A 34 -3.50 -18.82 6.39
CA THR A 34 -4.48 -19.27 7.37
C THR A 34 -3.76 -19.39 8.71
N ALA A 35 -4.39 -18.90 9.77
CA ALA A 35 -3.86 -18.97 11.12
C ALA A 35 -4.90 -19.58 12.07
N GLU A 36 -4.40 -20.04 13.22
CA GLU A 36 -5.21 -20.57 14.29
C GLU A 36 -5.03 -19.70 15.53
N LEU A 37 -6.14 -19.16 16.01
CA LEU A 37 -6.24 -18.47 17.29
C LEU A 37 -6.31 -19.52 18.40
N LYS A 38 -5.40 -19.44 19.37
CA LYS A 38 -5.40 -20.31 20.55
C LYS A 38 -5.59 -19.46 21.79
N ASN A 39 -6.61 -19.77 22.60
CA ASN A 39 -6.95 -19.02 23.81
C ASN A 39 -7.14 -17.51 23.53
N GLY A 40 -7.80 -17.17 22.42
CA GLY A 40 -8.13 -15.79 22.10
C GLY A 40 -7.04 -14.93 21.49
N LYS A 41 -5.81 -15.43 21.28
CA LYS A 41 -4.70 -14.62 20.74
C LYS A 41 -3.75 -15.42 19.86
N VAL A 42 -3.22 -14.79 18.81
CA VAL A 42 -2.12 -15.32 18.00
C VAL A 42 -1.25 -14.19 17.45
N ILE A 43 0.04 -14.45 17.30
CA ILE A 43 0.98 -13.57 16.62
C ILE A 43 1.30 -14.19 15.27
N ILE A 44 1.13 -13.43 14.20
CA ILE A 44 1.40 -13.86 12.83
C ILE A 44 2.62 -13.11 12.32
N SER A 45 3.62 -13.84 11.85
CA SER A 45 4.82 -13.27 11.22
C SER A 45 4.56 -12.97 9.74
N CYS A 46 4.92 -11.78 9.30
CA CYS A 46 4.92 -11.38 7.90
C CYS A 46 6.19 -11.90 7.22
N LYS A 47 6.11 -12.21 5.92
CA LYS A 47 7.28 -12.65 5.12
C LYS A 47 8.34 -11.55 4.88
N LYS A 48 8.01 -10.29 5.15
CA LYS A 48 8.86 -9.12 4.89
C LYS A 48 8.72 -8.12 6.03
N CYS A 49 9.75 -7.28 6.18
CA CYS A 49 9.69 -6.09 7.03
C CYS A 49 8.81 -5.03 6.34
N ILE A 50 7.79 -4.58 7.07
CA ILE A 50 6.73 -3.68 6.63
C ILE A 50 6.45 -2.70 7.76
N ASP A 51 6.58 -1.40 7.50
CA ASP A 51 6.26 -0.37 8.48
C ASP A 51 4.80 -0.49 8.96
N PRO A 52 4.53 -0.60 10.28
CA PRO A 52 3.21 -0.69 10.89
C PRO A 52 2.21 0.34 10.40
N GLU A 53 2.66 1.55 10.04
CA GLU A 53 1.78 2.62 9.56
C GLU A 53 1.34 2.40 8.11
N ASN A 54 2.12 1.65 7.33
CA ASN A 54 1.98 1.49 5.90
C ASN A 54 1.34 0.16 5.46
N TYR A 55 0.75 -0.60 6.39
CA TYR A 55 0.01 -1.80 6.00
C TYR A 55 -1.31 -1.97 6.72
N PHE A 56 -2.19 -2.73 6.08
CA PHE A 56 -3.45 -3.18 6.65
C PHE A 56 -3.61 -4.69 6.43
N VAL A 57 -4.39 -5.30 7.30
CA VAL A 57 -4.67 -6.72 7.28
C VAL A 57 -6.18 -6.90 7.19
N ILE A 58 -6.61 -7.75 6.27
CA ILE A 58 -7.97 -8.24 6.20
C ILE A 58 -7.98 -9.63 6.82
N ILE A 59 -8.94 -9.89 7.70
CA ILE A 59 -9.12 -11.18 8.38
C ILE A 59 -10.53 -11.71 8.11
N THR A 60 -10.67 -13.02 7.99
CA THR A 60 -11.97 -13.68 7.75
C THR A 60 -12.05 -14.97 8.56
N PRO A 61 -13.01 -15.11 9.49
CA PRO A 61 -13.23 -16.37 10.20
C PRO A 61 -13.67 -17.49 9.25
N ASN A 62 -13.14 -18.71 9.40
CA ASN A 62 -13.38 -19.77 8.42
C ASN A 62 -14.65 -20.61 8.66
N ILE A 63 -15.14 -20.71 9.91
CA ILE A 63 -16.25 -21.62 10.24
C ILE A 63 -17.18 -21.01 11.29
N ASP A 64 -16.64 -20.60 12.44
CA ASP A 64 -17.42 -20.04 13.53
C ASP A 64 -17.39 -18.51 13.49
N PRO A 65 -18.49 -17.82 13.86
CA PRO A 65 -18.51 -16.37 14.03
C PRO A 65 -17.69 -15.99 15.26
N VAL A 66 -16.38 -16.02 15.11
CA VAL A 66 -15.44 -15.49 16.10
C VAL A 66 -15.26 -14.01 15.79
N GLU A 67 -15.55 -13.16 16.76
CA GLU A 67 -15.23 -11.73 16.66
C GLU A 67 -13.71 -11.56 16.73
N LEU A 68 -13.08 -11.44 15.58
CA LEU A 68 -11.64 -11.26 15.41
C LEU A 68 -11.31 -9.79 15.12
N PHE A 69 -10.17 -9.33 15.63
CA PHE A 69 -9.61 -8.03 15.28
C PHE A 69 -8.09 -8.04 15.38
N VAL A 70 -7.44 -7.17 14.61
CA VAL A 70 -6.00 -6.93 14.72
C VAL A 70 -5.77 -6.00 15.90
N SER A 71 -5.18 -6.50 16.99
CA SER A 71 -4.93 -5.72 18.20
C SER A 71 -3.63 -4.91 18.12
N GLU A 72 -2.65 -5.37 17.34
CA GLU A 72 -1.35 -4.72 17.23
C GLU A 72 -0.70 -4.98 15.85
N LYS A 73 -0.02 -3.96 15.31
CA LYS A 73 0.81 -4.04 14.10
C LYS A 73 2.27 -3.80 14.46
N ARG A 74 3.18 -4.59 13.89
CA ARG A 74 4.64 -4.55 14.13
C ARG A 74 5.37 -4.67 12.79
N ASN A 75 6.65 -4.32 12.79
CA ASN A 75 7.46 -4.28 11.56
C ASN A 75 7.48 -5.62 10.79
N GLU A 76 7.31 -6.75 11.47
CA GLU A 76 7.39 -8.08 10.85
C GLU A 76 6.28 -9.02 11.35
N SER A 77 5.28 -8.49 12.04
CA SER A 77 4.20 -9.30 12.57
C SER A 77 2.98 -8.47 12.91
N PHE A 78 1.85 -9.14 13.11
CA PHE A 78 0.67 -8.53 13.70
C PHE A 78 0.05 -9.50 14.68
N VAL A 79 -0.71 -8.94 15.61
CA VAL A 79 -1.41 -9.69 16.65
C VAL A 79 -2.89 -9.68 16.31
N VAL A 80 -3.50 -10.87 16.27
CA VAL A 80 -4.95 -11.04 16.15
C VAL A 80 -5.50 -11.55 17.46
N GLU A 81 -6.58 -10.95 17.91
CA GLU A 81 -7.27 -11.29 19.16
C GLU A 81 -8.76 -11.53 18.93
N SER A 82 -9.37 -12.30 19.83
CA SER A 82 -10.82 -12.46 19.93
C SER A 82 -11.35 -11.83 21.22
N ARG A 83 -12.48 -11.13 21.13
CA ARG A 83 -13.13 -10.51 22.30
C ARG A 83 -13.59 -11.53 23.34
N SER A 84 -13.94 -12.73 22.91
CA SER A 84 -14.51 -13.78 23.76
C SER A 84 -13.49 -14.82 24.22
N SER A 85 -12.20 -14.60 23.96
CA SER A 85 -11.12 -15.57 24.24
C SER A 85 -11.30 -16.95 23.57
N GLN A 86 -12.13 -17.02 22.53
CA GLN A 86 -12.40 -18.26 21.81
C GLN A 86 -11.19 -18.67 20.97
N SER A 87 -11.09 -19.97 20.69
CA SER A 87 -10.13 -20.50 19.71
C SER A 87 -10.83 -20.69 18.38
N GLY A 88 -10.10 -20.58 17.27
CA GLY A 88 -10.70 -20.69 15.94
C GLY A 88 -9.68 -20.51 14.82
N LYS A 89 -10.09 -20.86 13.59
CA LYS A 89 -9.28 -20.67 12.39
C LYS A 89 -9.79 -19.50 11.57
N PHE A 90 -8.87 -18.77 10.98
CA PHE A 90 -9.17 -17.63 10.12
C PHE A 90 -8.14 -17.49 9.01
N ASP A 91 -8.60 -16.96 7.89
CA ASP A 91 -7.75 -16.56 6.79
C ASP A 91 -7.37 -15.08 6.95
N TYR A 92 -6.17 -14.73 6.48
CA TYR A 92 -5.68 -13.37 6.50
C TYR A 92 -5.03 -12.97 5.19
N ILE A 93 -5.11 -11.68 4.87
CA ILE A 93 -4.50 -11.05 3.71
C ILE A 93 -3.81 -9.77 4.17
N VAL A 94 -2.55 -9.57 3.80
CA VAL A 94 -1.73 -8.40 4.16
C VAL A 94 -1.45 -7.57 2.92
N PHE A 95 -1.79 -6.28 2.98
CA PHE A 95 -1.52 -5.31 1.93
C PHE A 95 -0.62 -4.18 2.45
N VAL A 96 0.33 -3.76 1.62
CA VAL A 96 1.19 -2.60 1.89
C VAL A 96 0.77 -1.43 1.02
N LYS A 97 0.56 -0.29 1.66
CA LYS A 97 0.33 0.99 1.04
C LYS A 97 1.66 1.60 0.62
N SER A 98 1.78 1.95 -0.65
CA SER A 98 2.95 2.60 -1.23
C SER A 98 2.52 3.76 -2.13
N SER A 99 3.42 4.71 -2.34
CA SER A 99 3.23 5.82 -3.28
C SER A 99 4.05 5.54 -4.53
N VAL A 100 3.41 5.60 -5.69
CA VAL A 100 4.07 5.50 -6.99
C VAL A 100 3.95 6.83 -7.70
N THR A 101 5.10 7.42 -8.02
CA THR A 101 5.19 8.62 -8.85
C THR A 101 5.23 8.20 -10.32
N ILE A 102 4.27 8.69 -11.09
CA ILE A 102 4.19 8.47 -12.53
C ILE A 102 4.55 9.78 -13.22
N SER A 103 5.71 9.82 -13.88
CA SER A 103 6.11 10.95 -14.71
C SER A 103 5.43 10.84 -16.07
N THR A 104 4.37 11.62 -16.29
CA THR A 104 3.73 11.69 -17.60
C THR A 104 4.46 12.68 -18.50
N ASN A 105 5.21 12.16 -19.47
CA ASN A 105 5.79 12.96 -20.54
C ASN A 105 4.67 13.28 -21.55
N LYS A 106 4.02 14.43 -21.40
CA LYS A 106 2.99 14.88 -22.34
C LYS A 106 3.70 15.29 -23.63
N LYS A 107 3.90 14.35 -24.57
CA LYS A 107 4.31 14.67 -25.95
C LYS A 107 3.25 15.62 -26.51
N MET A 108 3.60 16.88 -26.70
CA MET A 108 2.81 17.82 -27.47
C MET A 108 2.73 17.27 -28.90
N GLN A 109 1.51 16.86 -29.32
CA GLN A 109 1.14 16.69 -30.72
C GLN A 109 0.64 18.03 -31.26
#